data_AF-F9PAQ8-F1
#
_entry.id   AF-F9PAQ8-F1
#
_cell.length_a   1.000
_cell.length_b   1.000
_cell.length_c   1.000
_cell.angle_alpha   90.00
_cell.angle_beta   90.00
_cell.angle_gamma   90.00
#
_symmetry.space_group_name_H-M   'P 1'
#
loop_
_entity.id
_entity.type
_entity.pdbx_description
1 polymer ?
#
loop_
_entity_poly.entity_id
_entity_poly.type
_entity_poly.pdbx_seq_one_letter_code
_entity_poly.pdbx_strand_id
1 'polypeptide(L)' 'MIRLGFLAGNDSRKRREFLGEELRIGYSNGKQLLKRLELFGIGLTDVENVMKEYERKRHGK' A
#
# COMPACT_ATOMS: atom_id res chain seq x y z
N MET A 1 -6.28 10.66 -7.77
CA MET A 1 -6.35 10.22 -6.36
C MET A 1 -7.59 9.39 -5.99
N ILE A 2 -8.49 9.02 -6.92
CA ILE A 2 -9.76 8.32 -6.59
C ILE A 2 -9.78 6.84 -7.05
N ARG A 3 -8.72 6.30 -7.69
CA ARG A 3 -8.81 4.99 -8.38
C ARG A 3 -8.42 3.75 -7.57
N LEU A 4 -7.87 3.88 -6.35
CA LEU A 4 -7.26 2.74 -5.63
C LEU A 4 -7.92 2.40 -4.29
N GLY A 5 -9.19 2.77 -4.06
CA GLY A 5 -9.94 2.32 -2.87
C GLY A 5 -9.27 2.62 -1.52
N PHE A 6 -8.31 3.55 -1.47
CA PHE A 6 -7.55 3.89 -0.27
C PHE A 6 -8.36 4.71 0.74
N LEU A 7 -9.53 5.23 0.35
CA LEU A 7 -10.26 6.24 1.14
C LEU A 7 -11.58 5.77 1.79
N ALA A 8 -12.21 4.67 1.35
CA ALA A 8 -13.61 4.41 1.74
C ALA A 8 -14.00 2.95 1.99
N GLY A 9 -13.07 2.12 2.46
CA GLY A 9 -13.40 0.75 2.90
C GLY A 9 -12.71 0.41 4.20
N ASN A 10 -13.32 -0.45 5.01
CA ASN A 10 -12.78 -1.05 6.25
C ASN A 10 -11.36 -1.65 6.07
N ASP A 11 -10.91 -1.80 4.82
CA ASP A 11 -9.65 -2.36 4.37
C ASP A 11 -8.50 -1.37 4.17
N SER A 12 -8.75 -0.06 4.25
CA SER A 12 -7.68 0.95 4.12
C SER A 12 -6.61 0.88 5.21
N ARG A 13 -6.92 0.25 6.35
CA ARG A 13 -5.95 -0.01 7.43
C ARG A 13 -5.03 -1.18 7.05
N LYS A 14 -5.63 -2.33 6.71
CA LYS A 14 -4.91 -3.54 6.28
C LYS A 14 -4.05 -3.33 5.04
N ARG A 15 -4.53 -2.56 4.06
CA ARG A 15 -3.75 -2.19 2.87
C ARG A 15 -2.50 -1.40 3.24
N ARG A 16 -2.60 -0.48 4.21
CA ARG A 16 -1.46 0.31 4.71
C ARG A 16 -0.46 -0.54 5.46
N GLU A 17 -0.95 -1.46 6.29
CA GLU A 17 -0.10 -2.43 7.01
C GLU A 17 0.64 -3.33 6.03
N PHE A 18 -0.09 -3.93 5.08
CA PHE A 18 0.49 -4.80 4.05
C PHE A 18 1.50 -4.06 3.18
N LEU A 19 1.20 -2.83 2.74
CA LEU A 19 2.12 -2.02 1.96
C LEU A 19 3.41 -1.69 2.75
N GLY A 20 3.27 -1.41 4.06
CA GLY A 20 4.41 -1.14 4.93
C GLY A 20 5.30 -2.36 5.17
N GLU A 21 4.70 -3.55 5.29
CA GLU A 21 5.41 -4.83 5.43
C GLU A 21 6.11 -5.24 4.12
N GLU A 22 5.38 -5.28 2.99
CA GLU A 22 5.91 -5.73 1.70
C GLU A 22 7.03 -4.84 1.18
N LEU A 23 6.85 -3.52 1.29
CA LEU A 23 7.90 -2.59 0.87
C LEU A 23 9.04 -2.50 1.91
N ARG A 24 8.95 -3.24 3.02
CA ARG A 24 9.90 -3.25 4.16
C ARG A 24 10.23 -1.84 4.68
N ILE A 25 9.34 -0.89 4.44
CA ILE A 25 9.43 0.49 4.91
C ILE A 25 8.89 0.64 6.33
N GLY A 26 8.27 -0.41 6.88
CA GLY A 26 7.72 -0.45 8.24
C GLY A 26 6.39 0.29 8.35
N TYR A 27 5.66 0.04 9.45
CA TYR A 27 4.41 0.74 9.73
C TYR A 27 4.68 2.23 9.95
N SER A 28 4.05 3.07 9.14
CA SER A 28 4.23 4.52 9.18
C SER A 28 2.91 5.21 8.88
N ASN A 29 2.61 6.29 9.60
CA ASN A 29 1.40 7.10 9.38
C ASN A 29 1.31 7.52 7.90
N GLY A 30 0.12 7.70 7.33
CA GLY A 30 -0.04 7.93 5.88
C GLY A 30 0.84 9.04 5.28
N LYS A 31 1.18 10.06 6.09
CA LYS A 31 2.14 11.13 5.73
C LYS A 31 3.60 10.67 5.72
N GLN A 32 3.99 9.78 6.62
CA GLN A 32 5.34 9.20 6.69
C GLN A 32 5.55 8.11 5.64
N LEU A 33 4.49 7.36 5.29
CA LEU A 33 4.53 6.37 4.22
C LEU A 33 4.96 7.01 2.90
N LEU A 34 4.32 8.12 2.51
CA LEU A 34 4.68 8.87 1.31
C LEU A 34 6.16 9.29 1.31
N LYS A 35 6.63 9.83 2.42
CA LYS A 35 8.02 10.29 2.55
C LYS A 35 9.02 9.13 2.47
N ARG A 36 8.66 7.95 2.99
CA ARG A 36 9.48 6.73 2.83
C ARG A 36 9.44 6.21 1.40
N LEU A 37 8.27 6.18 0.75
CA LEU A 37 8.17 5.79 -0.65
C LEU A 37 9.09 6.66 -1.52
N GLU A 38 9.08 7.98 -1.32
CA GLU A 38 9.99 8.89 -2.02
C GLU A 38 11.47 8.64 -1.68
N LEU A 39 11.81 8.44 -0.40
CA LEU A 39 13.19 8.16 0.04
C LEU A 39 13.77 6.86 -0.54
N PHE A 40 12.94 5.82 -0.64
CA PHE A 40 13.33 4.53 -1.20
C PHE A 40 13.21 4.49 -2.73
N GLY A 41 12.77 5.58 -3.37
CA GLY A 41 12.54 5.63 -4.81
C GLY A 41 11.41 4.70 -5.28
N ILE A 42 10.49 4.35 -4.37
CA ILE A 42 9.38 3.45 -4.65
C ILE A 42 8.33 4.23 -5.44
N GLY A 43 8.19 3.84 -6.70
CA GLY A 43 7.23 4.45 -7.60
C GLY A 43 5.80 4.01 -7.32
N LEU A 44 4.86 4.70 -7.97
CA LEU A 44 3.46 4.25 -8.03
C LEU A 44 3.36 2.80 -8.56
N THR A 45 4.24 2.41 -9.49
CA THR A 45 4.26 1.07 -10.08
C THR A 45 4.53 -0.03 -9.05
N ASP A 46 5.48 0.18 -8.13
CA ASP A 46 5.77 -0.77 -7.06
C ASP A 46 4.60 -0.87 -6.08
N VAL A 47 4.03 0.28 -5.72
CA VAL A 47 2.82 0.33 -4.88
C VAL A 47 1.66 -0.40 -5.56
N GLU A 48 1.46 -0.21 -6.86
CA GLU A 48 0.43 -0.91 -7.64
C GLU A 48 0.69 -2.41 -7.74
N ASN A 49 1.95 -2.85 -7.88
CA ASN A 49 2.30 -4.26 -7.90
C ASN A 49 2.00 -4.94 -6.55
N VAL A 50 2.38 -4.31 -5.44
CA VAL A 50 2.07 -4.80 -4.09
C VAL A 50 0.55 -4.83 -3.87
N MET A 51 -0.16 -3.79 -4.30
CA MET A 51 -1.62 -3.73 -4.21
C MET A 51 -2.32 -4.79 -5.07
N LYS A 52 -1.80 -5.08 -6.27
CA LYS A 52 -2.28 -6.19 -7.12
C LYS A 52 -2.07 -7.54 -6.44
N GLU A 53 -0.94 -7.73 -5.77
CA GLU A 53 -0.67 -8.94 -4.99
C GLU A 53 -1.63 -9.08 -3.80
N TYR A 54 -1.90 -7.97 -3.11
CA TYR A 54 -2.90 -7.92 -2.04
C TYR A 54 -4.30 -8.31 -2.54
N GLU A 55 -4.74 -7.75 -3.66
CA GLU A 55 -6.03 -8.09 -4.28
C GLU A 55 -6.08 -9.56 -4.73
N ARG A 56 -4.98 -10.09 -5.27
CA ARG A 56 -4.87 -11.51 -5.64
C ARG A 56 -4.97 -12.44 -4.43
N LYS A 57 -4.28 -12.13 -3.34
CA LYS A 57 -4.39 -12.86 -2.06
C LYS A 57 -5.81 -12.80 -1.48
N ARG A 58 -6.53 -11.71 -1.74
CA ARG A 58 -7.92 -11.50 -1.31
C ARG A 58 -8.95 -12.26 -2.14
N HIS A 59 -8.74 -12.35 -3.45
CA HIS A 59 -9.66 -13.00 -4.40
C HIS A 59 -9.41 -14.50 -4.59
N GLY A 60 -8.32 -15.06 -4.04
CA GLY A 60 -8.02 -16.48 -4.07
C GLY A 60 -8.80 -17.34 -3.07
N LYS A 61 -10.01 -16.93 -2.67
CA LYS A 61 -10.88 -17.70 -1.77
C LYS A 61 -12.30 -17.78 -2.29
#